data_AF-L9ZKC2-F1
#
_entry.id   AF-L9ZKC2-F1
#
_cell.length_a   1.000
_cell.length_b   1.000
_cell.length_c   1.000
_cell.angle_alpha   90.00
_cell.angle_beta   90.00
_cell.angle_gamma   90.00
#
_symmetry.space_group_name_H-M   'P 1'
#
loop_
_entity.id
_entity.type
_entity.pdbx_description
1 polymer ?
#
loop_
_entity_poly.entity_id
_entity_poly.type
_entity_poly.pdbx_seq_one_letter_code
_entity_poly.pdbx_strand_id
1 'polypeptide(L)' 'MKHRVFAPYDHAHNARINDELYNQRSMTATTNSSVKRSYGSAVRAREWYREFREIVLMCLVYNIKKYVTP' A
#
# COMPACT_ATOMS: atom_id res chain seq x y z
N MET A 1 -15.58 5.10 -10.88
CA MET A 1 -16.00 4.17 -11.98
C MET A 1 -16.36 2.83 -11.35
N LYS A 2 -17.65 2.48 -11.32
CA LYS A 2 -18.14 1.27 -10.61
C LYS A 2 -17.97 0.03 -11.47
N HIS A 3 -17.67 -1.10 -10.85
CA HIS A 3 -17.51 -2.38 -11.53
C HIS A 3 -18.87 -2.88 -11.99
N ARG A 4 -18.92 -3.57 -13.12
CA ARG A 4 -20.11 -4.29 -13.55
C ARG A 4 -20.44 -5.37 -12.50
N VAL A 5 -21.70 -5.41 -12.08
CA VAL A 5 -22.19 -6.37 -11.09
C VAL A 5 -22.55 -7.67 -11.82
N PHE A 6 -21.95 -8.77 -11.41
CA PHE A 6 -22.29 -10.11 -11.87
C PHE A 6 -22.82 -10.99 -10.75
N ALA A 7 -22.49 -10.67 -9.49
CA ALA A 7 -22.93 -11.38 -8.31
C ALA A 7 -23.32 -10.43 -7.17
N PRO A 8 -24.10 -10.89 -6.17
CA PRO A 8 -24.60 -10.04 -5.10
C PRO A 8 -23.51 -9.33 -4.29
N TYR A 9 -22.33 -9.94 -4.15
CA TYR A 9 -21.19 -9.37 -3.42
C TYR A 9 -20.56 -8.16 -4.14
N ASP A 10 -20.74 -8.02 -5.45
CA ASP A 10 -20.21 -6.89 -6.22
C ASP A 10 -20.89 -5.58 -5.82
N HIS A 11 -22.15 -5.64 -5.35
CA HIS A 11 -22.84 -4.47 -4.82
C HIS A 11 -22.15 -3.92 -3.57
N ALA A 12 -21.75 -4.80 -2.65
CA ALA A 12 -21.02 -4.39 -1.45
C ALA A 12 -19.64 -3.82 -1.78
N HIS A 13 -18.97 -4.36 -2.81
CA HIS A 13 -17.68 -3.86 -3.27
C HIS A 13 -17.81 -2.47 -3.89
N ASN A 14 -18.82 -2.26 -4.75
CA ASN A 14 -19.14 -0.97 -5.35
C ASN A 14 -19.59 0.07 -4.33
N ALA A 15 -20.31 -0.32 -3.29
CA ALA A 15 -20.73 0.57 -2.21
C ALA A 15 -19.57 1.12 -1.39
N ARG A 16 -18.45 0.39 -1.32
CA ARG A 16 -17.23 0.84 -0.62
C ARG A 16 -16.33 1.72 -1.47
N ILE A 17 -16.61 1.89 -2.76
CA ILE A 17 -15.84 2.79 -3.63
C ILE A 17 -16.22 4.23 -3.28
N ASN A 18 -15.24 4.98 -2.77
CA ASN A 18 -15.34 6.44 -2.69
C ASN A 18 -14.85 7.04 -4.02
N ASP A 19 -15.76 7.66 -4.79
CA ASP A 19 -15.45 8.21 -6.11
C ASP A 19 -14.44 9.38 -6.07
N GLU A 20 -14.35 10.14 -4.97
CA GLU A 20 -13.36 11.22 -4.80
C GLU A 20 -11.93 10.68 -4.61
N LEU A 21 -11.81 9.56 -3.89
CA LEU A 21 -10.53 8.94 -3.56
C LEU A 21 -10.15 7.81 -4.54
N TYR A 22 -11.05 7.40 -5.42
CA TYR A 22 -10.84 6.26 -6.31
C TYR A 22 -9.61 6.46 -7.21
N ASN A 23 -9.34 7.70 -7.63
CA ASN A 23 -8.18 8.06 -8.45
C ASN A 23 -6.83 7.80 -7.74
N GLN A 24 -6.83 7.69 -6.40
CA GLN A 24 -5.64 7.42 -5.60
C GLN A 24 -5.36 5.92 -5.44
N ARG A 25 -6.32 5.04 -5.78
CA ARG A 25 -6.18 3.58 -5.64
C ARG A 25 -5.02 3.02 -6.46
N SER A 26 -4.78 3.55 -7.66
CA SER A 26 -3.68 3.14 -8.54
C SER A 26 -2.31 3.47 -7.92
N MET A 27 -2.19 4.64 -7.27
CA MET A 27 -1.00 5.06 -6.55
C MET A 27 -0.71 4.13 -5.37
N THR A 28 -1.71 3.87 -4.52
CA THR A 28 -1.57 2.93 -3.39
C THR A 28 -1.23 1.51 -3.87
N ALA A 29 -1.84 1.05 -4.97
CA ALA A 29 -1.53 -0.26 -5.54
C ALA A 29 -0.07 -0.35 -6.06
N THR A 30 0.42 0.73 -6.67
CA THR A 30 1.80 0.84 -7.16
C THR A 30 2.79 0.83 -6.00
N THR A 31 2.55 1.63 -4.96
CA THR A 31 3.38 1.66 -3.75
C THR A 31 3.41 0.28 -3.09
N ASN A 32 2.26 -0.37 -2.90
CA ASN A 32 2.18 -1.69 -2.30
C ASN A 32 2.89 -2.77 -3.15
N SER A 33 2.80 -2.68 -4.48
CA SER A 33 3.50 -3.59 -5.40
C SER A 33 5.02 -3.38 -5.33
N SER A 34 5.47 -2.13 -5.33
CA SER A 34 6.89 -1.79 -5.18
C SER A 34 7.44 -2.31 -3.85
N VAL A 35 6.73 -2.09 -2.75
CA VAL A 35 7.11 -2.59 -1.42
C VAL A 35 7.18 -4.12 -1.42
N LYS A 36 6.19 -4.81 -1.98
CA LYS A 36 6.21 -6.29 -2.07
C LYS A 36 7.34 -6.82 -2.95
N ARG A 37 7.71 -6.14 -4.03
CA ARG A 37 8.84 -6.56 -4.89
C ARG A 37 10.18 -6.27 -4.23
N SER A 38 10.30 -5.17 -3.49
CA SER A 38 11.53 -4.78 -2.78
C SER A 38 11.76 -5.57 -1.50
N TYR A 39 10.69 -5.94 -0.78
CA TYR A 39 10.76 -6.54 0.57
C TYR A 39 10.04 -7.89 0.71
N GLY A 40 9.45 -8.43 -0.34
CA GLY A 40 8.61 -9.64 -0.29
C GLY A 40 9.31 -10.93 0.15
N SER A 41 10.65 -10.98 0.17
CA SER A 41 11.43 -12.06 0.78
C SER A 41 11.87 -11.78 2.22
N ALA A 42 11.87 -10.51 2.64
CA ALA A 42 12.39 -10.05 3.94
C ALA A 42 11.30 -9.94 5.02
N VAL A 43 10.03 -9.71 4.64
CA VAL A 43 8.88 -9.62 5.55
C VAL A 43 8.49 -11.03 6.00
N ARG A 44 9.18 -11.54 7.03
CA ARG A 44 8.88 -12.82 7.71
C ARG A 44 8.56 -12.63 9.19
N ALA A 45 8.22 -11.44 9.66
CA ALA A 45 7.82 -11.26 11.04
C ALA A 45 6.35 -11.68 11.24
N ARG A 46 6.16 -12.58 12.20
CA ARG A 46 4.86 -13.14 12.63
C ARG A 46 3.91 -12.11 13.26
N GLU A 47 4.34 -10.87 13.46
CA GLU A 47 3.57 -9.82 14.14
C GLU A 47 3.61 -8.50 13.34
N TRP A 48 2.44 -8.11 12.82
CA TRP A 48 2.21 -6.94 11.96
C TRP A 48 2.81 -5.62 12.48
N TYR A 49 2.84 -5.43 13.79
CA TYR A 49 3.36 -4.20 14.41
C TYR A 49 4.88 -4.02 14.23
N ARG A 50 5.64 -5.12 14.21
CA ARG A 50 7.10 -5.07 14.03
C ARG A 50 7.48 -4.74 12.58
N GLU A 51 6.76 -5.33 11.61
CA GLU A 51 6.92 -5.00 10.19
C GLU A 51 6.62 -3.53 9.90
N PHE A 52 5.51 -3.00 10.44
CA PHE A 52 5.16 -1.60 10.26
C PHE A 52 6.27 -0.68 10.79
N ARG A 53 6.81 -0.99 11.96
CA ARG A 53 7.87 -0.20 12.59
C ARG A 53 9.18 -0.27 11.81
N GLU A 54 9.48 -1.43 11.24
CA GLU A 54 10.66 -1.64 10.40
C GLU A 54 10.55 -0.85 9.08
N ILE A 55 9.39 -0.87 8.43
CA ILE A 55 9.11 -0.06 7.22
C ILE A 55 9.25 1.44 7.51
N VAL A 56 8.67 1.92 8.62
CA VAL A 56 8.77 3.33 9.02
C VAL A 56 10.23 3.75 9.25
N LEU A 57 11.03 2.90 9.92
CA LEU A 57 12.45 3.14 10.14
C LEU A 57 13.24 3.19 8.83
N MET A 58 12.97 2.29 7.88
CA MET A 58 13.63 2.29 6.58
C MET A 58 13.32 3.58 5.78
N CYS A 59 12.05 4.01 5.75
CA CYS A 59 11.66 5.27 5.11
C CYS A 59 12.33 6.48 5.76
N LEU A 60 12.42 6.52 7.09
CA LEU A 60 13.08 7.60 7.82
C LEU A 60 14.57 7.68 7.47
N VAL A 61 15.29 6.56 7.52
CA VAL A 61 16.72 6.51 7.20
C VAL A 61 16.98 6.89 5.76
N TYR A 62 16.15 6.44 4.82
CA TYR A 62 16.24 6.83 3.41
C TYR A 62 16.13 8.34 3.22
N ASN A 63 15.13 8.96 3.85
CA ASN A 63 14.92 10.40 3.76
C ASN A 63 16.06 11.20 4.39
N ILE A 64 16.59 10.77 5.54
CA ILE A 64 17.74 11.42 6.20
C ILE A 64 18.98 11.33 5.32
N LYS A 65 19.28 10.16 4.75
CA LYS A 65 20.43 10.00 3.84
C LYS A 65 20.30 10.89 2.61
N LYS A 66 19.10 10.99 2.03
CA LYS A 66 18.83 11.88 0.89
C LYS A 66 18.93 13.36 1.26
N TYR A 67 18.62 13.73 2.51
CA TYR A 67 18.75 15.10 2.99
C TYR A 67 20.19 15.50 3.28
N VAL A 68 20.98 14.57 3.84
CA VAL A 68 22.38 14.80 4.24
C VAL A 68 23.34 14.70 3.04
N THR A 69 23.04 13.87 2.05
CA THR A 69 23.82 13.73 0.81
C THR A 69 22.98 14.24 -0.36
N PRO A 70 23.15 15.50 -0.79
CA PRO A 70 22.48 16.03 -1.98
C PRO A 70 22.93 15.32 -3.27
#